data_AF-A0A534QIG5-F1
#
_entry.id   AF-A0A534QIG5-F1
#
_cell.length_a   1.000
_cell.length_b   1.000
_cell.length_c   1.000
_cell.angle_alpha   90.00
_cell.angle_beta   90.00
_cell.angle_gamma   90.00
#
_symmetry.space_group_name_H-M   'P 1'
#
loop_
_entity.id
_entity.type
_entity.pdbx_description
1 polymer ?
#
loop_
_entity_poly.entity_id
_entity_poly.type
_entity_poly.pdbx_seq_one_letter_code
_entity_poly.pdbx_strand_id
1 'polypeptide(L)' 'MEPESRWFYSVWAVLLALFVVLGPLGLPLLWRSPRFSRGTKVVLTALTAVYTLLLVAETVRVARFTYAMLASLAGI' A
#
# COMPACT_ATOMS: atom_id res chain seq x y z
N MET A 1 -8.62 -17.83 30.29
CA MET A 1 -7.91 -17.87 28.99
C MET A 1 -8.06 -16.48 28.40
N GLU A 2 -7.03 -15.64 28.51
CA GLU A 2 -7.07 -14.30 27.92
C GLU A 2 -7.30 -14.44 26.41
N PRO A 3 -8.21 -13.67 25.80
CA PRO A 3 -8.54 -13.84 24.40
C PRO A 3 -7.28 -13.51 23.60
N GLU A 4 -6.66 -14.54 23.02
CA GLU A 4 -5.55 -14.42 22.10
C GLU A 4 -5.88 -13.29 21.11
N SER A 5 -5.21 -12.16 21.33
CA SER A 5 -5.09 -11.09 20.36
C SER A 5 -4.34 -11.69 19.18
N ARG A 6 -5.08 -12.37 18.28
CA ARG A 6 -4.53 -13.00 17.07
C ARG A 6 -3.60 -12.01 16.42
N TRP A 7 -2.32 -12.34 16.35
CA TRP A 7 -1.21 -11.47 15.96
C TRP A 7 -1.44 -10.74 14.61
N PHE A 8 -2.23 -11.35 13.72
CA PHE A 8 -2.73 -10.79 12.45
C PHE A 8 -3.64 -9.56 12.57
N TYR A 9 -4.30 -9.32 13.70
CA TYR A 9 -5.13 -8.13 13.95
C TYR A 9 -4.39 -7.04 14.72
N SER A 10 -3.08 -7.18 14.92
CA SER A 10 -2.26 -6.12 15.50
C SER A 10 -2.19 -4.93 14.54
N VAL A 11 -2.26 -3.71 15.10
CA VAL A 11 -2.22 -2.46 14.33
C VAL A 11 -0.98 -2.42 13.44
N TRP A 12 0.15 -2.91 13.96
CA TRP A 12 1.41 -3.01 13.22
C TRP A 12 1.36 -4.00 12.06
N ALA A 13 0.76 -5.20 12.22
CA ALA A 13 0.61 -6.14 11.11
C ALA A 13 -0.29 -5.59 9.99
N VAL A 14 -1.36 -4.87 10.35
CA VAL A 14 -2.25 -4.22 9.38
C VAL A 14 -1.52 -3.09 8.64
N LEU A 15 -0.75 -2.26 9.35
CA LEU A 15 0.06 -1.21 8.74
C LEU A 15 1.14 -1.78 7.81
N LEU A 16 1.83 -2.85 8.22
CA LEU A 16 2.82 -3.54 7.39
C LEU A 16 2.16 -4.14 6.14
N ALA A 17 0.98 -4.74 6.26
CA ALA A 17 0.26 -5.25 5.11
C ALA A 17 -0.18 -4.13 4.14
N LEU A 18 -0.71 -3.01 4.66
CA LEU A 18 -1.18 -1.89 3.83
C LEU A 18 -0.05 -1.11 3.15
N PHE A 19 1.11 -0.96 3.80
CA PHE A 19 2.18 -0.10 3.30
C PHE A 19 3.39 -0.85 2.74
N VAL A 20 3.65 -2.10 3.17
CA VAL A 20 4.90 -2.82 2.84
C VAL A 20 4.68 -4.03 1.94
N VAL A 21 3.62 -4.82 2.16
CA VAL A 21 3.49 -6.15 1.51
C VAL A 21 2.44 -6.17 0.39
N LEU A 22 1.31 -5.49 0.56
CA LEU A 22 0.11 -5.73 -0.28
C LEU A 22 -0.55 -4.44 -0.82
N GLY A 23 -0.12 -3.25 -0.37
CA GLY A 23 -0.71 -1.99 -0.81
C GLY A 23 -2.24 -1.98 -0.56
N PRO A 24 -3.09 -1.70 -1.56
CA PRO A 24 -4.55 -1.70 -1.42
C PRO A 24 -5.13 -3.06 -0.99
N LEU A 25 -4.41 -4.17 -1.14
CA LEU A 25 -4.88 -5.49 -0.71
C LEU A 25 -4.85 -5.68 0.82
N GLY A 26 -4.30 -4.74 1.59
CA GLY A 26 -4.50 -4.67 3.05
C GLY A 26 -5.85 -4.06 3.47
N LEU A 27 -6.55 -3.37 2.56
CA LEU A 27 -7.85 -2.75 2.84
C LEU A 27 -8.94 -3.75 3.26
N PRO A 28 -9.10 -4.92 2.62
CA PRO A 28 -10.06 -5.93 3.07
C PRO A 28 -9.82 -6.35 4.53
N LEU A 29 -8.57 -6.43 4.96
CA LEU A 29 -8.19 -6.81 6.33
C LEU A 29 -8.55 -5.72 7.35
N LEU A 30 -8.32 -4.45 6.97
CA LEU A 30 -8.67 -3.28 7.78
C LEU A 30 -10.19 -3.19 8.01
N TRP A 31 -10.98 -3.42 6.97
CA TRP A 31 -12.44 -3.39 7.06
C TRP A 31 -13.01 -4.53 7.91
N ARG A 32 -12.36 -5.69 7.90
CA ARG A 32 -12.74 -6.87 8.69
C ARG A 32 -12.40 -6.76 10.18
N SER A 33 -11.45 -5.91 10.55
CA SER A 33 -11.07 -5.70 11.95
C SER A 33 -12.12 -4.85 12.71
N PRO A 34 -12.66 -5.33 13.84
CA PRO A 34 -13.57 -4.57 14.70
C PRO A 34 -12.83 -3.53 15.57
N ARG A 35 -11.49 -3.57 15.62
CA ARG A 35 -10.67 -2.64 16.41
C ARG A 35 -10.55 -1.23 15.83
N PHE A 36 -10.88 -1.04 14.55
CA PHE A 36 -10.76 0.26 13.90
C PHE A 36 -12.12 0.96 13.80
N SER A 37 -12.16 2.22 14.24
CA SER A 37 -13.32 3.10 14.06
C SER A 37 -13.56 3.37 12.57
N ARG A 38 -14.81 3.69 12.19
CA ARG A 38 -15.16 4.03 10.80
C ARG A 38 -14.30 5.17 10.24
N GLY A 39 -13.98 6.18 11.06
CA GLY A 39 -13.12 7.30 10.66
C GLY A 39 -11.69 6.85 10.33
N THR A 40 -11.10 6.01 11.18
CA THR A 40 -9.74 5.49 10.95
C THR A 40 -9.68 4.62 9.68
N LYS A 41 -10.73 3.85 9.38
CA LYS A 41 -10.82 3.06 8.15
C LYS A 41 -10.78 3.94 6.89
N VAL A 42 -11.52 5.04 6.90
CA VAL A 42 -11.55 6.00 5.78
C VAL A 42 -10.19 6.70 5.61
N VAL A 43 -9.60 7.20 6.70
CA VAL A 43 -8.30 7.88 6.66
C VAL A 43 -7.20 6.97 6.14
N LEU A 44 -7.12 5.73 6.63
CA LEU A 44 -6.13 4.76 6.16
C LEU A 44 -6.34 4.39 4.69
N THR A 45 -7.59 4.27 4.24
CA THR A 45 -7.89 4.01 2.83
C THR A 45 -7.42 5.15 1.94
N ALA A 46 -7.70 6.41 2.33
CA ALA A 46 -7.27 7.58 1.59
C ALA A 46 -5.74 7.69 1.55
N LEU A 47 -5.07 7.51 2.69
CA LEU A 47 -3.61 7.53 2.77
C LEU A 47 -2.97 6.46 1.88
N THR A 48 -3.47 5.23 1.91
CA THR A 48 -2.94 4.15 1.06
C THR A 48 -3.20 4.42 -0.42
N ALA A 49 -4.35 4.97 -0.79
CA ALA A 49 -4.62 5.35 -2.17
C ALA A 49 -3.65 6.42 -2.68
N VAL A 50 -3.44 7.49 -1.90
CA VAL A 50 -2.48 8.56 -2.24
C VAL A 50 -1.05 8.00 -2.35
N TYR A 51 -0.61 7.22 -1.37
CA TYR A 51 0.70 6.58 -1.38
C TYR A 51 0.90 5.68 -2.61
N THR A 52 -0.09 4.86 -2.95
CA THR A 52 -0.05 3.97 -4.12
C THR A 52 0.04 4.77 -5.42
N LEU A 53 -0.75 5.84 -5.56
CA LEU A 53 -0.71 6.70 -6.73
C LEU A 53 0.65 7.38 -6.91
N LEU A 54 1.27 7.83 -5.81
CA LEU A 54 2.61 8.42 -5.85
C LEU A 54 3.65 7.39 -6.32
N LEU A 55 3.65 6.18 -5.75
CA LEU A 55 4.57 5.11 -6.18
C LEU A 55 4.40 4.75 -7.65
N VAL A 56 3.15 4.63 -8.12
CA VAL A 56 2.87 4.34 -9.53
C VAL A 56 3.38 5.48 -10.41
N ALA A 57 3.16 6.73 -10.03
CA ALA A 57 3.64 7.88 -10.78
C ALA A 57 5.18 7.90 -10.87
N GLU A 58 5.88 7.63 -9.77
CA GLU A 58 7.35 7.52 -9.79
C GLU A 58 7.82 6.33 -10.62
N THR A 59 7.17 5.18 -10.49
CA THR A 59 7.52 3.98 -11.28
C THR A 59 7.37 4.26 -12.77
N VAL A 60 6.29 4.92 -13.18
CA VAL A 60 6.07 5.31 -14.58
C VAL A 60 7.11 6.34 -15.03
N ARG A 61 7.46 7.33 -14.20
CA ARG A 61 8.53 8.28 -14.52
C ARG A 61 9.86 7.57 -14.78
N VAL A 62 10.27 6.70 -13.86
CA VAL A 62 11.51 5.93 -13.98
C VAL A 62 11.46 5.00 -15.18
N ALA A 63 10.36 4.28 -15.39
CA ALA A 63 10.21 3.40 -16.55
C ALA A 63 10.35 4.18 -17.86
N ARG A 64 9.65 5.31 -18.00
CA ARG A 64 9.73 6.16 -19.21
C ARG A 64 11.14 6.71 -19.40
N PHE A 65 11.80 7.13 -18.33
CA PHE A 65 13.19 7.59 -18.37
C PHE A 65 14.12 6.48 -18.85
N THR A 66 14.01 5.28 -18.28
CA THR A 66 14.80 4.11 -18.67
C THR A 66 14.53 3.70 -20.12
N TYR A 67 13.27 3.69 -20.57
CA TYR A 67 12.91 3.41 -21.97
C TYR A 67 13.51 4.46 -22.92
N ALA A 68 13.44 5.75 -22.58
CA ALA A 68 14.03 6.81 -23.39
C ALA A 68 15.56 6.69 -23.46
N MET A 69 16.21 6.35 -22.34
CA MET A 69 17.65 6.11 -22.29
C MET A 69 18.02 4.91 -23.17
N LEU A 70 17.28 3.80 -23.08
CA LEU A 70 17.51 2.62 -23.92
C LEU A 70 17.29 2.94 -25.42
N ALA A 71 16.26 3.68 -25.78
CA ALA A 71 16.02 4.11 -27.15
C ALA A 71 17.17 4.95 -27.70
N SER A 72 17.67 5.92 -26.90
CA SER A 72 18.81 6.76 -27.29
C SER A 72 20.11 5.98 -27.50
N LEU A 73 20.32 4.89 -26.74
CA LEU A 73 21.48 4.00 -26.88
C LEU A 73 21.33 3.03 -28.05
N ALA A 74 20.09 2.63 -28.37
CA ALA A 74 19.79 1.76 -29.50
C ALA A 74 19.87 2.47 -30.86
N GLY A 75 20.03 3.81 -30.88
CA GLY A 75 20.22 4.59 -32.10
C GLY A 75 18.98 4.70 -32.99
N ILE A 76 17.78 4.58 -32.42
CA ILE A 76 16.48 4.80 -33.08
C ILE A 76 15.84 6.08 -32.56
#